data_AF-A0A1G9TKE4-F1
#
_entry.id   AF-A0A1G9TKE4-F1
#
_cell.length_a   1.000
_cell.length_b   1.000
_cell.length_c   1.000
_cell.angle_alpha   90.00
_cell.angle_beta   90.00
_cell.angle_gamma   90.00
#
_symmetry.space_group_name_H-M   'P 1'
#
loop_
_entity.id
_entity.type
_entity.pdbx_description
1 polymer ?
#
loop_
_entity_poly.entity_id
_entity_poly.type
_entity_poly.pdbx_seq_one_letter_code
_entity_poly.pdbx_strand_id
1 'polypeptide(L)' 'MKVYVHDKGIILVGKGWEITQKLKEYTKEYSTVSEWVEKIAPK' A
#
# COMPACT_ATOMS: atom_id res chain seq x y z
N MET A 1 4.48 -1.38 11.86
CA MET A 1 4.40 -0.72 10.54
C MET A 1 3.08 0.04 10.43
N LYS A 2 3.09 1.29 9.94
CA LYS A 2 1.92 2.15 9.73
C LYS A 2 1.76 2.39 8.22
N VAL A 3 0.54 2.30 7.72
CA VAL A 3 0.19 2.58 6.32
C VAL A 3 -0.71 3.81 6.30
N TYR A 4 -0.32 4.83 5.54
CA TYR A 4 -1.14 5.99 5.27
C TYR A 4 -1.51 5.98 3.79
N VAL A 5 -2.80 5.94 3.51
CA VAL A 5 -3.33 5.96 2.14
C VAL A 5 -3.87 7.36 1.88
N HIS A 6 -3.40 7.98 0.80
CA HIS A 6 -3.85 9.29 0.30
C HIS A 6 -4.45 9.11 -1.10
N ASP A 7 -5.25 10.07 -1.57
CA ASP A 7 -5.88 10.03 -2.89
C ASP A 7 -4.91 9.79 -4.06
N LYS A 8 -3.63 10.16 -3.92
CA LYS A 8 -2.62 10.06 -4.98
C LYS A 8 -1.48 9.09 -4.68
N GLY A 9 -1.53 8.36 -3.57
CA GLY A 9 -0.44 7.46 -3.22
C GLY A 9 -0.48 6.90 -1.81
N ILE A 10 0.58 6.16 -1.45
CA ILE A 10 0.62 5.36 -0.23
C ILE A 10 1.97 5.60 0.46
N ILE A 11 1.92 5.86 1.76
CA ILE A 11 3.09 6.06 2.60
C ILE A 11 3.17 4.90 3.60
N LEU A 12 4.28 4.16 3.55
CA LEU A 12 4.58 3.05 4.45
C LEU A 12 5.67 3.48 5.44
N VAL A 13 5.39 3.41 6.74
CA VAL A 13 6.34 3.78 7.80
C VAL A 13 6.61 2.57 8.69
N GLY A 14 7.86 2.09 8.72
CA GLY A 14 8.24 0.90 9.50
C GLY A 14 9.68 0.49 9.26
N LYS A 15 10.07 -0.70 9.74
CA LYS A 15 11.38 -1.28 9.46
C LYS A 15 11.45 -1.65 7.97
N GLY A 16 12.61 -1.48 7.34
CA GLY A 16 12.77 -1.71 5.90
C GLY A 16 12.31 -3.10 5.44
N TRP A 17 12.59 -4.15 6.23
CA TRP A 17 12.15 -5.50 5.90
C TRP A 17 10.61 -5.69 6.00
N GLU A 18 9.95 -5.00 6.95
CA GLU A 18 8.49 -5.04 7.09
C GLU A 18 7.82 -4.40 5.88
N ILE A 19 8.38 -3.28 5.39
CA ILE A 19 7.90 -2.58 4.19
C ILE A 19 8.02 -3.51 2.97
N THR A 20 9.16 -4.17 2.79
CA THR A 20 9.37 -5.09 1.67
C THR A 20 8.44 -6.30 1.72
N GLN A 21 8.21 -6.89 2.91
CA GLN A 21 7.24 -7.97 3.09
C GLN A 21 5.83 -7.50 2.71
N LYS A 22 5.42 -6.33 3.19
CA LYS A 22 4.08 -5.81 2.93
C LYS A 22 3.85 -5.46 1.47
N LEU A 23 4.85 -4.88 0.79
CA LEU A 23 4.78 -4.65 -0.65
C LEU A 23 4.60 -5.97 -1.42
N LYS A 24 5.30 -7.04 -1.04
CA LYS A 24 5.14 -8.35 -1.68
C LYS A 24 3.76 -8.97 -1.47
N GLU A 25 3.14 -8.75 -0.31
CA GLU A 25 1.76 -9.15 -0.06
C GLU A 25 0.81 -8.39 -0.98
N TYR A 26 0.92 -7.06 -1.02
CA TYR A 26 0.03 -6.22 -1.79
C TYR A 26 0.20 -6.35 -3.31
N THR A 27 1.39 -6.67 -3.81
CA THR A 27 1.57 -7.01 -5.24
C THR A 27 0.75 -8.24 -5.67
N LYS A 28 0.41 -9.15 -4.75
CA LYS A 28 -0.47 -10.29 -5.08
C LYS A 28 -1.94 -9.90 -5.12
N GLU A 29 -2.32 -8.90 -4.31
CA GLU A 29 -3.70 -8.46 -4.15
C GLU A 29 -4.09 -7.33 -5.13
N TYR A 30 -3.10 -6.56 -5.60
CA TYR A 30 -3.28 -5.37 -6.42
C TYR A 30 -2.26 -5.36 -7.56
N SER A 31 -2.74 -5.14 -8.78
CA SER A 31 -1.86 -5.03 -9.96
C SER A 31 -1.22 -3.65 -10.07
N THR A 32 -1.92 -2.62 -9.60
CA THR A 32 -1.43 -1.23 -9.66
C THR A 32 -1.62 -0.51 -8.33
N VAL A 33 -0.80 0.53 -8.12
CA VAL A 33 -0.95 1.40 -6.94
C VAL A 33 -2.29 2.14 -6.97
N SER A 34 -2.80 2.48 -8.17
CA SER A 34 -4.11 3.11 -8.34
C SER A 34 -5.25 2.22 -7.83
N GLU A 35 -5.27 0.95 -8.25
CA GLU A 35 -6.24 -0.05 -7.78
C GLU A 35 -6.18 -0.24 -6.26
N TRP A 36 -4.95 -0.20 -5.71
CA TRP A 36 -4.75 -0.30 -4.28
C TRP A 36 -5.33 0.90 -3.51
N VAL A 37 -5.11 2.12 -4.01
CA VAL A 37 -5.67 3.34 -3.42
C VAL A 37 -7.21 3.34 -3.51
N GLU A 38 -7.77 3.01 -4.67
CA GLU A 38 -9.23 2.98 -4.90
C GLU A 38 -9.95 2.00 -3.97
N LYS A 39 -9.36 0.83 -3.72
CA LYS A 39 -10.00 -0.19 -2.87
C LYS A 39 -9.97 0.14 -1.38
N ILE A 40 -8.98 0.90 -0.91
CA ILE A 40 -8.84 1.27 0.51
C ILE A 40 -9.57 2.58 0.82
N ALA A 41 -9.53 3.55 -0.08
CA ALA A 41 -10.21 4.82 0.04
C ALA A 41 -11.23 4.97 -1.10
N PRO A 42 -12.33 4.19 -1.11
CA PRO A 42 -13.42 4.43 -2.05
C PRO A 42 -13.97 5.82 -1.78
N LYS A 43 -14.02 6.63 -2.84
CA LYS A 43 -14.61 7.97 -2.81
C LYS A 43 -16.11 7.93 -2.56
#